data_AF-A0A183MZT5-F1
#
_entry.id   AF-A0A183MZT5-F1
#
_cell.length_a   1.000
_cell.length_b   1.000
_cell.length_c   1.000
_cell.angle_alpha   90.00
_cell.angle_beta   90.00
_cell.angle_gamma   90.00
#
_symmetry.space_group_name_H-M   'P 1'
#
loop_
_entity.id
_entity.type
_entity.pdbx_description
1 polymer ?
#
loop_
_entity_poly.entity_id
_entity_poly.type
_entity_poly.pdbx_seq_one_letter_code
_entity_poly.pdbx_strand_id
1 'polypeptide(L)'
;MRRRLLSESQVDKEYFNSLIEQQKVDDITIGVFYRSRTLTVLVVIWLCTSFVNLNLRLRSPTQPLQYNLYHAFMVVCVIFLLISVMIMPNGPFIRPHPALWRMVFGASLLYFLCLVAVVFLRLDEARSILIWVYPELKHMRHSDILDKEYAVNCSQISFARVYSHMDIFALAHFLGWLIKATLLRHHIIAWTLSINWEITEVSSFFTYSTKFQ
;
A
#
# COMPACT_ATOMS: atom_id res chain seq x y z
N MET A 1 -6.31 -13.36 50.16
CA MET A 1 -6.88 -13.84 48.89
C MET A 1 -6.10 -13.20 47.73
N ARG A 2 -5.03 -13.85 47.25
CA ARG A 2 -4.05 -13.30 46.30
C ARG A 2 -4.48 -13.68 44.87
N ARG A 3 -4.82 -12.69 44.04
CA ARG A 3 -5.30 -12.85 42.65
C ARG A 3 -4.30 -13.64 41.80
N ARG A 4 -4.71 -14.81 41.30
CA ARG A 4 -4.00 -15.65 40.31
C ARG A 4 -4.17 -15.12 38.87
N LEU A 5 -3.95 -13.82 38.62
CA LEU A 5 -4.16 -13.24 37.28
C LEU A 5 -2.92 -13.28 36.37
N LEU A 6 -1.74 -13.62 36.89
CA LEU A 6 -0.50 -13.61 36.09
C LEU A 6 -0.24 -14.93 35.34
N SER A 7 -0.80 -16.05 35.81
CA SER A 7 -0.58 -17.38 35.23
C SER A 7 -1.42 -17.64 33.97
N GLU A 8 -2.66 -17.16 33.90
CA GLU A 8 -3.49 -17.28 32.69
C GLU A 8 -2.82 -16.55 31.51
N SER A 9 -2.32 -15.33 31.72
CA SER A 9 -1.72 -14.58 30.60
C SER A 9 -0.43 -15.18 30.05
N GLN A 10 0.35 -15.91 30.87
CA GLN A 10 1.57 -16.58 30.39
C GLN A 10 1.24 -17.86 29.63
N VAL A 11 0.32 -18.68 30.15
CA VAL A 11 -0.16 -19.89 29.47
C VAL A 11 -0.87 -19.54 28.16
N ASP A 12 -1.70 -18.49 28.15
CA ASP A 12 -2.35 -17.99 26.95
C ASP A 12 -1.35 -17.47 25.92
N LYS A 13 -0.29 -16.79 26.38
CA LYS A 13 0.81 -16.37 25.49
C LYS A 13 1.58 -17.55 24.92
N GLU A 14 1.90 -18.56 25.72
CA GLU A 14 2.57 -19.78 25.25
C GLU A 14 1.69 -20.58 24.30
N TYR A 15 0.39 -20.68 24.58
CA TYR A 15 -0.59 -21.30 23.70
C TYR A 15 -0.73 -20.53 22.39
N PHE A 16 -0.82 -19.20 22.43
CA PHE A 16 -0.87 -18.36 21.25
C PHE A 16 0.43 -18.43 20.43
N ASN A 17 1.59 -18.42 21.09
CA ASN A 17 2.89 -18.58 20.44
C ASN A 17 3.02 -19.96 19.80
N SER A 18 2.58 -21.03 20.46
CA SER A 18 2.60 -22.39 19.89
C SER A 18 1.63 -22.59 18.73
N LEU A 19 0.54 -21.82 18.66
CA LEU A 19 -0.36 -21.78 17.50
C LEU A 19 0.23 -21.01 16.30
N ILE A 20 1.07 -20.00 16.55
CA ILE A 20 1.67 -19.15 15.51
C ILE A 20 2.99 -19.74 14.99
N GLU A 21 3.85 -20.24 15.87
CA GLU A 21 5.16 -20.79 15.54
C GLU A 21 5.06 -22.30 15.25
N GLN A 22 4.47 -22.66 14.11
CA GLN A 22 4.34 -24.07 13.69
C GLN A 22 5.70 -24.77 13.44
N GLN A 23 6.80 -24.01 13.33
CA GLN A 23 8.18 -24.51 13.29
C GLN A 23 9.07 -23.63 14.17
N LYS A 24 9.04 -23.88 15.48
CA LYS A 24 9.99 -23.26 16.40
C LYS A 24 11.38 -23.87 16.18
N VAL A 25 12.35 -23.02 15.85
CA VAL A 25 13.78 -23.40 15.79
C VAL A 25 14.39 -23.06 17.14
N ASP A 26 14.82 -24.09 17.87
CA ASP A 26 15.53 -23.90 19.13
C ASP A 26 17.00 -23.49 18.86
N ASP A 27 17.59 -22.71 19.76
CA ASP A 27 18.98 -22.20 19.68
C ASP A 27 19.32 -21.37 18.42
N ILE A 28 18.66 -20.22 18.29
CA ILE A 28 18.88 -19.26 17.22
C ILE A 28 20.26 -18.58 17.36
N THR A 29 21.16 -18.83 16.40
CA THR A 29 22.49 -18.19 16.35
C THR A 29 22.43 -16.70 15.96
N ILE A 30 21.43 -16.28 15.18
CA ILE A 30 21.24 -14.88 14.73
C ILE A 30 19.81 -14.43 15.02
N GLY A 31 19.57 -13.97 16.25
CA GLY A 31 18.23 -13.53 16.71
C GLY A 31 17.63 -12.35 15.95
N VAL A 32 18.42 -11.65 15.14
CA VAL A 32 17.97 -10.51 14.32
C VAL A 32 16.96 -10.93 13.24
N PHE A 33 17.15 -12.09 12.60
CA PHE A 33 16.26 -12.57 11.53
C PHE A 33 14.94 -13.15 12.03
N TYR A 34 14.89 -13.54 13.31
CA TYR A 34 13.72 -14.17 13.92
C TYR A 34 12.77 -13.19 14.61
N ARG A 35 13.18 -11.91 14.74
CA ARG A 35 12.29 -10.85 15.24
C ARG A 35 11.75 -10.03 14.08
N SER A 36 10.42 -10.02 13.89
CA SER A 36 9.78 -9.24 12.83
C SER A 36 10.05 -7.73 12.99
N ARG A 37 10.79 -7.14 12.05
CA ARG A 37 11.05 -5.68 11.95
C ARG A 37 10.51 -5.11 10.65
N THR A 38 9.36 -5.58 10.21
CA THR A 38 8.79 -5.31 8.87
C THR A 38 8.69 -3.81 8.55
N LEU A 39 8.27 -2.98 9.51
CA LEU A 39 8.18 -1.53 9.32
C LEU A 39 9.55 -0.88 9.12
N THR A 40 10.54 -1.25 9.94
CA THR A 40 11.91 -0.71 9.82
C THR A 40 12.53 -1.12 8.48
N VAL A 41 12.36 -2.38 8.08
CA VAL A 41 12.85 -2.88 6.79
C VAL A 41 12.18 -2.15 5.63
N LEU A 42 10.87 -1.91 5.69
CA LEU A 42 10.15 -1.18 4.65
C LEU A 42 10.64 0.27 4.53
N VAL A 43 10.90 0.95 5.65
CA VAL A 43 11.47 2.31 5.64
C VAL A 43 12.87 2.32 5.01
N VAL A 44 13.72 1.34 5.34
CA VAL A 44 15.05 1.22 4.74
C VAL A 44 14.95 0.96 3.23
N ILE A 45 14.08 0.04 2.81
CA ILE A 45 13.83 -0.23 1.38
C ILE A 45 13.39 1.05 0.66
N TRP A 46 12.46 1.81 1.26
CA TRP A 46 11.97 3.06 0.67
C TRP A 46 13.07 4.12 0.55
N LEU A 47 13.87 4.32 1.61
CA LEU A 47 14.99 5.26 1.61
C LEU A 47 16.06 4.87 0.58
N CYS A 48 16.46 3.59 0.55
CA CYS A 48 17.44 3.09 -0.40
C CYS A 48 16.95 3.23 -1.85
N THR A 49 15.71 2.86 -2.13
CA THR A 49 15.12 2.99 -3.47
C THR A 49 15.05 4.45 -3.91
N SER A 50 14.59 5.34 -3.02
CA SER A 50 14.51 6.77 -3.28
C SER A 50 15.89 7.39 -3.49
N PHE A 51 16.88 6.98 -2.70
CA PHE A 51 18.26 7.41 -2.85
C PHE A 51 18.85 6.95 -4.18
N VAL A 52 18.69 5.69 -4.57
CA VAL A 52 19.17 5.16 -5.86
C VAL A 52 18.52 5.93 -7.02
N ASN A 53 17.20 6.11 -6.98
CA ASN A 53 16.47 6.86 -8.01
C ASN A 53 16.93 8.32 -8.10
N LEU A 54 17.13 8.99 -6.96
CA LEU A 54 17.63 10.37 -6.92
C LEU A 54 19.04 10.47 -7.51
N ASN A 55 19.96 9.59 -7.11
CA ASN A 55 21.31 9.58 -7.65
C ASN A 55 21.32 9.30 -9.16
N LEU A 56 20.46 8.42 -9.64
CA LEU A 56 20.30 8.14 -11.05
C LEU A 56 19.89 9.39 -11.83
N ARG A 57 18.86 10.09 -11.33
CA ARG A 57 18.32 11.31 -11.94
C ARG A 57 19.32 12.47 -11.90
N LEU A 58 20.08 12.62 -10.81
CA LEU A 58 21.13 13.64 -10.68
C LEU A 58 22.28 13.38 -11.65
N ARG A 59 22.68 12.12 -11.83
CA ARG A 59 23.79 11.76 -12.72
C ARG A 59 23.40 11.87 -14.20
N SER A 60 22.15 11.58 -14.54
CA SER A 60 21.74 11.47 -15.93
C SER A 60 20.23 11.72 -16.09
N PRO A 61 19.83 12.99 -16.26
CA PRO A 61 18.42 13.38 -16.26
C PRO A 61 17.64 12.93 -17.50
N THR A 62 18.32 12.64 -18.62
CA THR A 62 17.71 12.34 -19.92
C THR A 62 18.06 10.92 -20.42
N GLN A 63 17.98 9.94 -19.53
CA GLN A 63 18.27 8.55 -19.88
C GLN A 63 17.14 7.91 -20.70
N PRO A 64 17.49 6.97 -21.61
CA PRO A 64 16.50 6.24 -22.37
C PRO A 64 15.70 5.28 -21.48
N LEU A 65 14.46 4.99 -21.88
CA LEU A 65 13.54 4.08 -21.18
C LEU A 65 14.20 2.73 -20.82
N GLN A 66 14.97 2.14 -21.73
CA GLN A 66 15.65 0.85 -21.52
C GLN A 66 16.56 0.87 -20.30
N TYR A 67 17.22 2.00 -20.05
CA TYR A 67 18.10 2.17 -18.92
C TYR A 67 17.29 2.26 -17.61
N ASN A 68 16.18 3.00 -17.61
CA ASN A 68 15.28 3.09 -16.45
C ASN A 68 14.68 1.70 -16.11
N LEU A 69 14.26 0.95 -17.13
CA LEU A 69 13.73 -0.41 -16.97
C LEU A 69 14.76 -1.39 -16.42
N TYR A 70 16.03 -1.28 -16.84
CA TYR A 70 17.10 -2.11 -16.29
C TYR A 70 17.29 -1.89 -14.79
N HIS A 71 17.37 -0.63 -14.35
CA HIS A 71 17.51 -0.32 -12.91
C HIS A 71 16.25 -0.69 -12.11
N ALA A 72 15.07 -0.43 -12.68
CA ALA A 72 13.80 -0.86 -12.11
C ALA A 72 13.79 -2.37 -11.85
N PHE A 73 14.17 -3.16 -12.86
CA PHE A 73 14.22 -4.61 -12.78
C PHE A 73 15.21 -5.09 -11.71
N MET A 74 16.43 -4.54 -11.68
CA MET A 74 17.43 -4.91 -10.68
C MET A 74 16.95 -4.63 -9.25
N VAL A 75 16.35 -3.46 -9.01
CA VAL A 75 15.85 -3.09 -7.67
C VAL A 75 14.63 -3.94 -7.28
N VAL A 76 13.72 -4.21 -8.22
CA VAL A 76 12.58 -5.13 -8.00
C VAL A 76 13.06 -6.52 -7.60
N CYS A 77 14.05 -7.08 -8.28
CA CYS A 77 14.62 -8.38 -7.95
C CYS A 77 15.23 -8.40 -6.54
N VAL A 78 16.02 -7.38 -6.18
CA VAL A 78 16.61 -7.26 -4.84
C VAL A 78 15.52 -7.18 -3.76
N ILE A 79 14.50 -6.34 -3.97
CA ILE A 79 13.41 -6.17 -3.02
C ILE A 79 12.57 -7.45 -2.89
N PHE A 80 12.29 -8.13 -4.00
CA PHE A 80 11.58 -9.41 -4.00
C PHE A 80 12.32 -10.46 -3.16
N LEU A 81 13.64 -10.59 -3.34
CA LEU A 81 14.46 -11.52 -2.56
C LEU A 81 14.48 -11.14 -1.07
N LEU A 82 14.64 -9.85 -0.74
CA LEU A 82 14.61 -9.37 0.65
C LEU A 82 13.27 -9.66 1.33
N ILE A 83 12.15 -9.39 0.65
CA ILE A 83 10.81 -9.67 1.19
C ILE A 83 10.58 -11.17 1.33
N SER A 84 11.06 -11.98 0.37
CA SER A 84 10.94 -13.44 0.43
C SER A 84 11.63 -14.02 1.66
N VAL A 85 12.82 -13.51 2.02
CA VAL A 85 13.52 -13.95 3.25
C VAL A 85 12.83 -13.46 4.52
N MET A 86 12.23 -12.26 4.50
CA MET A 86 11.68 -11.61 5.70
C MET A 86 10.24 -11.99 6.04
N ILE A 87 9.41 -12.30 5.04
CA ILE A 87 7.95 -12.44 5.23
C ILE A 87 7.48 -13.89 4.99
N MET A 88 8.33 -14.76 4.45
CA MET A 88 7.96 -16.14 4.13
C MET A 88 8.35 -17.11 5.27
N PRO A 89 7.66 -17.04 6.43
CA PRO A 89 7.09 -18.26 6.98
C PRO A 89 5.75 -17.98 7.68
N ASN A 90 4.65 -18.34 7.02
CA ASN A 90 3.25 -18.27 7.52
C ASN A 90 2.69 -16.86 7.81
N GLY A 91 1.82 -16.38 6.91
CA GLY A 91 1.05 -15.17 7.14
C GLY A 91 0.08 -15.30 8.33
N PRO A 92 -0.32 -14.17 8.96
CA PRO A 92 -1.11 -14.17 10.21
C PRO A 92 -2.56 -14.64 10.04
N PHE A 93 -3.02 -14.85 8.80
CA PHE A 93 -4.40 -15.17 8.48
C PHE A 93 -4.56 -16.63 8.06
N ILE A 94 -5.44 -17.33 8.80
CA ILE A 94 -5.73 -18.77 8.63
C ILE A 94 -7.14 -19.05 8.08
N ARG A 95 -8.09 -18.09 8.18
CA ARG A 95 -9.51 -18.25 7.76
C ARG A 95 -9.93 -17.14 6.80
N PRO A 96 -10.72 -17.38 5.74
CA PRO A 96 -11.51 -18.59 5.48
C PRO A 96 -10.69 -19.77 4.91
N HIS A 97 -9.64 -19.52 4.14
CA HIS A 97 -8.74 -20.57 3.63
C HIS A 97 -7.30 -20.05 3.49
N PRO A 98 -6.26 -20.81 3.88
CA PRO A 98 -4.86 -20.37 3.80
C PRO A 98 -4.40 -19.99 2.38
N ALA A 99 -4.87 -20.72 1.34
CA ALA A 99 -4.51 -20.40 -0.04
C ALA A 99 -5.02 -19.02 -0.49
N LEU A 100 -6.20 -18.58 -0.03
CA LEU A 100 -6.74 -17.26 -0.34
C LEU A 100 -5.80 -16.17 0.20
N TRP A 101 -5.33 -16.30 1.43
CA TRP A 101 -4.41 -15.33 2.02
C TRP A 101 -3.03 -15.32 1.38
N ARG A 102 -2.53 -16.48 0.94
CA ARG A 102 -1.30 -16.56 0.15
C ARG A 102 -1.44 -15.87 -1.20
N MET A 103 -2.59 -16.03 -1.88
CA MET A 103 -2.88 -15.30 -3.11
C MET A 103 -3.00 -13.79 -2.88
N VAL A 104 -3.71 -13.36 -1.84
CA VAL A 104 -3.84 -11.93 -1.48
C VAL A 104 -2.48 -11.33 -1.16
N PHE A 105 -1.64 -12.04 -0.39
CA PHE A 105 -0.28 -11.62 -0.10
C PHE A 105 0.58 -11.55 -1.39
N GLY A 106 0.54 -12.59 -2.22
CA GLY A 106 1.25 -12.61 -3.50
C GLY A 106 0.82 -11.50 -4.45
N ALA A 107 -0.48 -11.21 -4.55
CA ALA A 107 -1.02 -10.10 -5.33
C ALA A 107 -0.59 -8.75 -4.76
N SER A 108 -0.57 -8.59 -3.44
CA SER A 108 -0.11 -7.38 -2.77
C SER A 108 1.39 -7.14 -3.00
N LEU A 109 2.20 -8.21 -2.94
CA LEU A 109 3.63 -8.16 -3.23
C LEU A 109 3.87 -7.80 -4.69
N LEU A 110 3.16 -8.44 -5.63
CA LEU A 110 3.25 -8.12 -7.05
C LEU A 110 2.91 -6.65 -7.31
N TYR A 111 1.80 -6.16 -6.74
CA TYR A 111 1.40 -4.76 -6.83
C TYR A 111 2.50 -3.83 -6.28
N PHE A 112 3.06 -4.13 -5.10
CA PHE A 112 4.15 -3.37 -4.53
C PHE A 112 5.39 -3.33 -5.44
N LEU A 113 5.78 -4.45 -6.04
CA LEU A 113 6.91 -4.51 -6.98
C LEU A 113 6.64 -3.71 -8.26
N CYS A 114 5.40 -3.74 -8.77
CA CYS A 114 5.00 -2.87 -9.88
C CYS A 114 5.14 -1.38 -9.51
N LEU A 115 4.73 -0.97 -8.31
CA LEU A 115 4.90 0.40 -7.85
C LEU A 115 6.38 0.79 -7.76
N VAL A 116 7.23 -0.09 -7.23
CA VAL A 116 8.69 0.12 -7.21
C VAL A 116 9.22 0.34 -8.62
N ALA A 117 8.80 -0.47 -9.60
CA ALA A 117 9.25 -0.29 -10.98
C ALA A 117 8.83 1.08 -11.55
N VAL A 118 7.61 1.53 -11.25
CA VAL A 118 7.10 2.85 -11.69
C VAL A 118 7.91 4.01 -11.12
N VAL A 119 8.49 3.89 -9.91
CA VAL A 119 9.34 4.95 -9.31
C VAL A 119 10.56 5.29 -10.17
N PHE A 120 11.08 4.32 -10.93
CA PHE A 120 12.22 4.50 -11.83
C PHE A 120 11.81 5.05 -13.19
N LEU A 121 10.52 4.98 -13.55
CA LEU A 121 10.02 5.54 -14.80
C LEU A 121 9.92 7.07 -14.72
N ARG A 122 9.97 7.70 -15.88
CA ARG A 122 9.60 9.11 -16.01
C ARG A 122 8.08 9.24 -16.10
N LEU A 123 7.57 10.45 -15.81
CA LEU A 123 6.13 10.69 -15.76
C LEU A 123 5.45 10.44 -17.12
N ASP A 124 6.12 10.79 -18.22
CA ASP A 124 5.70 10.50 -19.60
C ASP A 124 5.67 8.99 -19.90
N GLU A 125 6.68 8.25 -19.44
CA GLU A 125 6.77 6.80 -19.60
C GLU A 125 5.65 6.09 -18.81
N ALA A 126 5.44 6.48 -17.55
CA ALA A 126 4.38 5.95 -16.71
C ALA A 126 2.98 6.25 -17.27
N ARG A 127 2.76 7.47 -17.79
CA ARG A 127 1.51 7.83 -18.49
C ARG A 127 1.30 6.99 -19.74
N SER A 128 2.36 6.74 -20.51
CA SER A 128 2.28 5.90 -21.72
C SER A 128 1.86 4.47 -21.39
N ILE A 129 2.37 3.91 -20.28
CA ILE A 129 1.92 2.60 -19.77
C ILE A 129 0.45 2.66 -19.37
N LEU A 130 0.01 3.71 -18.67
CA LEU A 130 -1.38 3.84 -18.26
C LEU A 130 -2.34 3.94 -19.46
N ILE A 131 -1.97 4.70 -20.49
CA ILE A 131 -2.73 4.80 -21.75
C ILE A 131 -2.71 3.46 -22.51
N TRP A 132 -1.63 2.70 -22.42
CA TRP A 132 -1.56 1.37 -23.04
C TRP A 132 -2.53 0.38 -22.36
N VAL A 133 -2.67 0.43 -21.03
CA VAL A 133 -3.64 -0.39 -20.29
C VAL A 133 -5.08 0.08 -20.52
N TYR A 134 -5.28 1.41 -20.55
CA TYR A 134 -6.60 2.04 -20.73
C TYR A 134 -6.55 3.05 -21.89
N PRO A 135 -6.77 2.59 -23.14
CA PRO A 135 -6.67 3.42 -24.33
C PRO A 135 -7.61 4.64 -24.33
N GLU A 136 -8.76 4.51 -23.65
CA GLU A 136 -9.76 5.57 -23.51
C GLU A 136 -9.21 6.84 -22.86
N LEU A 137 -8.20 6.70 -21.97
CA LEU A 137 -7.56 7.83 -21.30
C LEU A 137 -6.85 8.79 -22.27
N LYS A 138 -6.52 8.35 -23.50
CA LYS A 138 -5.89 9.20 -24.51
C LYS A 138 -6.77 10.36 -24.96
N HIS A 139 -8.09 10.16 -24.90
CA HIS A 139 -9.07 11.11 -25.44
C HIS A 139 -9.89 11.81 -24.35
N MET A 140 -9.76 11.39 -23.09
CA MET A 140 -10.43 12.06 -21.97
C MET A 140 -9.90 13.48 -21.81
N ARG A 141 -10.83 14.45 -21.73
CA ARG A 141 -10.53 15.84 -21.39
C ARG A 141 -10.91 16.10 -19.94
N HIS A 142 -10.41 17.19 -19.39
CA HIS A 142 -10.71 17.61 -18.02
C HIS A 142 -12.22 17.74 -17.73
N SER A 143 -12.98 18.19 -18.74
CA SER A 143 -14.45 18.29 -18.68
C SER A 143 -15.13 16.96 -18.39
N ASP A 144 -14.53 15.86 -18.84
CA ASP A 144 -15.09 14.51 -18.78
C ASP A 144 -14.71 13.80 -17.45
N ILE A 145 -13.80 14.40 -16.65
CA ILE A 145 -13.32 13.87 -15.36
C ILE A 145 -14.09 14.51 -14.20
N LEU A 146 -14.53 15.75 -14.36
CA LEU A 146 -15.30 16.51 -13.37
C LEU A 146 -16.82 16.36 -13.54
N ASP A 147 -17.28 15.25 -14.13
CA ASP A 147 -18.71 14.98 -14.39
C ASP A 147 -19.62 15.09 -13.15
N LYS A 148 -19.03 15.09 -11.95
CA LYS A 148 -19.75 15.30 -10.68
C LYS A 148 -19.14 16.42 -9.85
N GLU A 149 -19.93 17.46 -9.62
CA GLU A 149 -19.59 18.56 -8.72
C GLU A 149 -19.89 18.15 -7.26
N TYR A 150 -18.93 17.51 -6.58
CA TYR A 150 -19.14 16.97 -5.21
C TYR A 150 -19.26 18.03 -4.10
N ALA A 151 -18.78 19.26 -4.35
CA ALA A 151 -18.66 20.30 -3.33
C ALA A 151 -19.26 21.65 -3.77
N VAL A 152 -20.32 21.62 -4.59
CA VAL A 152 -21.06 22.82 -5.00
C VAL A 152 -22.40 22.90 -4.28
N ASN A 153 -22.85 24.12 -3.96
CA ASN A 153 -24.19 24.37 -3.41
C ASN A 153 -24.52 23.53 -2.14
N CYS A 154 -23.57 23.46 -1.20
CA CYS A 154 -23.65 22.66 0.03
C CYS A 154 -24.81 23.04 0.98
N SER A 155 -25.54 24.12 0.70
CA SER A 155 -26.72 24.55 1.47
C SER A 155 -28.00 23.79 1.11
N GLN A 156 -28.05 23.13 -0.05
CA GLN A 156 -29.24 22.45 -0.56
C GLN A 156 -29.07 20.93 -0.52
N ILE A 157 -29.42 20.32 0.61
CA ILE A 157 -29.34 18.87 0.81
C ILE A 157 -30.71 18.25 0.50
N SER A 158 -30.82 17.56 -0.63
CA SER A 158 -32.00 16.77 -1.01
C SER A 158 -31.63 15.30 -1.21
N PHE A 159 -32.58 14.39 -1.00
CA PHE A 159 -32.34 12.95 -1.14
C PHE A 159 -31.88 12.58 -2.57
N ALA A 160 -32.48 13.21 -3.59
CA ALA A 160 -32.08 13.01 -4.99
C ALA A 160 -30.63 13.43 -5.24
N ARG A 161 -30.19 14.55 -4.64
CA ARG A 161 -28.81 15.03 -4.75
C ARG A 161 -27.85 14.06 -4.06
N VAL A 162 -28.13 13.66 -2.81
CA VAL A 162 -27.30 12.69 -2.09
C VAL A 162 -27.17 11.38 -2.89
N TYR A 163 -28.27 10.85 -3.42
CA TYR A 163 -28.25 9.63 -4.23
C TYR A 163 -27.43 9.79 -5.52
N SER A 164 -27.47 10.94 -6.19
CA SER A 164 -26.66 11.20 -7.39
C SER A 164 -25.15 11.21 -7.14
N HIS A 165 -24.72 11.53 -5.92
CA HIS A 165 -23.31 11.52 -5.51
C HIS A 165 -22.83 10.17 -4.95
N MET A 166 -23.72 9.20 -4.75
CA MET A 166 -23.36 7.83 -4.35
C MET A 166 -22.93 7.02 -5.57
N ASP A 167 -21.64 7.08 -5.90
CA ASP A 167 -21.06 6.36 -7.02
C ASP A 167 -20.23 5.14 -6.58
N ILE A 168 -19.58 4.51 -7.56
CA ILE A 168 -18.69 3.36 -7.31
C ILE A 168 -17.53 3.75 -6.40
N PHE A 169 -17.06 5.01 -6.45
CA PHE A 169 -15.97 5.49 -5.61
C PHE A 169 -16.42 5.61 -4.14
N ALA A 170 -17.60 6.18 -3.88
CA ALA A 170 -18.18 6.26 -2.53
C ALA A 170 -18.38 4.85 -1.92
N LEU A 171 -18.92 3.92 -2.71
CA LEU A 171 -19.11 2.53 -2.28
C LEU A 171 -17.77 1.81 -2.03
N ALA A 172 -16.83 1.93 -2.96
CA ALA A 172 -15.50 1.32 -2.83
C ALA A 172 -14.73 1.90 -1.63
N HIS A 173 -14.85 3.21 -1.40
CA HIS A 173 -14.23 3.88 -0.26
C HIS A 173 -14.84 3.40 1.07
N PHE A 174 -16.18 3.34 1.17
CA PHE A 174 -16.85 2.84 2.37
C PHE A 174 -16.50 1.37 2.67
N LEU A 175 -16.59 0.49 1.68
CA LEU A 175 -16.24 -0.93 1.84
C LEU A 175 -14.75 -1.12 2.15
N GLY A 176 -13.88 -0.36 1.49
CA GLY A 176 -12.45 -0.36 1.76
C GLY A 176 -12.14 0.10 3.18
N TRP A 177 -12.81 1.14 3.66
CA TRP A 177 -12.68 1.62 5.04
C TRP A 177 -13.16 0.57 6.04
N LEU A 178 -14.29 -0.09 5.79
CA LEU A 178 -14.82 -1.16 6.64
C LEU A 178 -13.85 -2.34 6.76
N ILE A 179 -13.28 -2.80 5.65
CA ILE A 179 -12.27 -3.86 5.64
C ILE A 179 -11.02 -3.42 6.39
N LYS A 180 -10.52 -2.20 6.17
CA LYS A 180 -9.35 -1.67 6.90
C LYS A 180 -9.62 -1.58 8.40
N ALA A 181 -10.79 -1.10 8.81
CA ALA A 181 -11.16 -0.97 10.21
C ALA A 181 -11.22 -2.35 10.91
N THR A 182 -11.81 -3.35 10.25
CA THR A 182 -11.90 -4.72 10.77
C THR A 182 -10.55 -5.43 10.84
N LEU A 183 -9.64 -5.18 9.89
CA LEU A 183 -8.29 -5.74 9.88
C LEU A 183 -7.37 -5.08 10.92
N LEU A 184 -7.34 -3.76 10.99
CA LEU A 184 -6.43 -3.01 11.86
C LEU A 184 -6.85 -3.05 13.33
N ARG A 185 -8.16 -3.17 13.60
CA ARG A 185 -8.76 -3.20 14.96
C ARG A 185 -8.23 -2.10 15.90
N HIS A 186 -7.78 -0.98 15.34
CA HIS A 186 -7.18 0.12 16.09
C HIS A 186 -7.63 1.46 15.51
N HIS A 187 -8.43 2.20 16.27
CA HIS A 187 -9.11 3.41 15.79
C HIS A 187 -8.14 4.51 15.38
N ILE A 188 -7.08 4.77 16.16
CA ILE A 188 -6.14 5.85 15.84
C ILE A 188 -5.46 5.61 14.49
N ILE A 189 -5.04 4.38 14.22
CA ILE A 189 -4.36 4.05 12.94
C ILE A 189 -5.37 4.19 11.79
N ALA A 190 -6.61 3.76 11.98
CA ALA A 190 -7.66 3.90 10.96
C ALA A 190 -7.95 5.38 10.65
N TRP A 191 -8.02 6.23 11.67
CA TRP A 191 -8.19 7.68 11.52
C TRP A 191 -6.99 8.34 10.85
N THR A 192 -5.76 8.00 11.25
CA THR A 192 -4.55 8.52 10.60
C THR A 192 -4.54 8.19 9.12
N LEU A 193 -4.86 6.95 8.73
CA LEU A 193 -4.93 6.55 7.32
C LEU A 193 -6.03 7.31 6.55
N SER A 194 -7.16 7.60 7.19
CA SER A 194 -8.26 8.36 6.58
C SER A 194 -7.87 9.81 6.34
N ILE A 195 -7.29 10.48 7.35
CA ILE A 195 -6.81 11.86 7.23
C ILE A 195 -5.70 11.97 6.17
N ASN A 196 -4.78 11.01 6.12
CA ASN A 196 -3.69 11.03 5.15
C ASN A 196 -4.19 10.89 3.70
N TRP A 197 -5.31 10.19 3.51
CA TRP A 197 -5.98 10.08 2.21
C TRP A 197 -6.54 11.44 1.77
N GLU A 198 -7.26 12.14 2.64
CA GLU A 198 -7.77 13.50 2.39
C GLU A 198 -6.65 14.49 2.04
N ILE A 199 -5.53 14.45 2.77
CA ILE A 199 -4.37 15.29 2.47
C ILE A 199 -3.80 14.99 1.07
N THR A 200 -3.80 13.72 0.67
CA THR A 200 -3.31 13.30 -0.65
C THR A 200 -4.24 13.81 -1.77
N GLU A 201 -5.55 13.80 -1.55
CA GLU A 201 -6.53 14.36 -2.50
C GLU A 201 -6.35 15.87 -2.64
N VAL A 202 -6.30 16.60 -1.52
CA VAL A 202 -6.11 18.05 -1.50
C VAL A 202 -4.78 18.44 -2.17
N SER A 203 -3.68 17.78 -1.84
CA SER A 203 -2.37 18.07 -2.45
C SER A 203 -2.33 17.76 -3.94
N SER A 204 -3.01 16.71 -4.39
CA SER A 204 -3.17 16.39 -5.80
C SER A 204 -3.96 17.47 -6.53
N PHE A 205 -5.06 17.95 -5.94
CA PHE A 205 -5.86 19.06 -6.47
C PHE A 205 -5.07 20.36 -6.58
N PHE A 206 -4.35 20.77 -5.52
CA PHE A 206 -3.53 21.98 -5.52
C PHE A 206 -2.40 21.95 -6.56
N THR A 207 -1.74 20.81 -6.70
CA THR A 207 -0.66 20.62 -7.70
C THR A 207 -1.22 20.67 -9.12
N TYR A 208 -2.48 20.28 -9.31
CA TYR A 208 -3.15 20.34 -10.62
C TYR A 208 -3.61 21.75 -10.97
N SER A 209 -4.18 22.50 -10.02
CA SER A 209 -4.66 23.86 -10.22
C SER A 209 -3.54 24.85 -10.62
N THR A 210 -2.30 24.60 -10.18
CA THR A 210 -1.14 25.47 -10.47
C THR A 210 -0.48 25.20 -11.82
N LYS A 211 -0.80 24.07 -12.49
CA LYS A 211 -0.25 23.73 -13.82
C LYS A 211 -1.15 24.10 -14.99
N PHE A 212 -2.39 24.51 -14.73
CA PHE A 212 -3.39 24.87 -15.74
C PHE A 212 -3.84 26.34 -15.65
N GLN A 213 -3.03 27.17 -14.98
CA GLN A 213 -3.12 28.63 -15.01
C GLN A 213 -1.91 29.16 -15.79
#